data_AF-A0A7S1RXG2-F1
#
_entry.id   AF-A0A7S1RXG2-F1
#
_cell.length_a   1.000
_cell.length_b   1.000
_cell.length_c   1.000
_cell.angle_alpha   90.00
_cell.angle_beta   90.00
_cell.angle_gamma   90.00
#
_symmetry.space_group_name_H-M   'P 1'
#
loop_
_entity.id
_entity.type
_entity.pdbx_description
1 polymer ?
#
loop_
_entity_poly.entity_id
_entity_poly.type
_entity_poly.pdbx_seq_one_letter_code
_entity_poly.pdbx_strand_id
1 'polypeptide(L)'
;FEKGRESTFNAASNFFSKISGGSVAVIRSRDNHLLCERIGILHSLSFYFTSVAFYVSNYIVDVSIHLYVLLFIAFTLANMDLGRLHRLGTSFSSEWIVSMGVVSLVPQVFEMVLEYGAIHAIKDAVGGLFAATWFFVFQNKGIASAMRSGAVTGVARYVFTGRPMANQHQTWRDSFVTYAKSHYQPAFSLLSGYLVYHTLARSGFEGRLPMLLIALSFTAWFVTPVVFNPFPRWSLIRQDLQDFGVFINGRAGMDRLDLADVVDRGQRGRARTLFEFGLADEISTWGEQPLFVLALQLLTRGVGAILLGLALPAEITDFLWIYAVTLSLQWLLVFAFFACDQNNHLLISSFIVWPAALVAGRWVIGHRASSPGICERLPEYFISLIAFLYLLGLFKRCVLLTSRLLYCFRRHCCPVGEVELRSRLHESIRLAYVYFFSHQLRCVQAYAVLLCNLAVSLALALVDSLPGRPHTWWLLNAELAGTRGAARYLEKQPAFLEQEAQRSSASSSGEDSDASSDTAATSQSRSNLMASRRR
;
A
#
# COMPACT_ATOMS: atom_id res chain seq x y z
N PHE A 1 -13.05 -10.32 30.56
CA PHE A 1 -13.11 -9.26 29.53
C PHE A 1 -12.54 -7.98 30.12
N GLU A 2 -11.22 -7.83 30.14
CA GLU A 2 -10.62 -6.54 30.48
C GLU A 2 -10.77 -5.61 29.28
N LYS A 3 -11.55 -4.55 29.47
CA LYS A 3 -11.81 -3.50 28.48
C LYS A 3 -10.53 -2.68 28.26
N GLY A 4 -9.54 -3.23 27.55
CA GLY A 4 -8.30 -2.46 27.28
C GLY A 4 -7.09 -3.17 26.66
N ARG A 5 -7.02 -4.51 26.60
CA ARG A 5 -5.73 -5.19 26.31
C ARG A 5 -5.58 -5.94 24.99
N GLU A 6 -6.64 -6.06 24.18
CA GLU A 6 -6.58 -6.83 22.93
C GLU A 6 -6.67 -5.90 21.71
N SER A 7 -5.53 -5.31 21.31
CA SER A 7 -5.40 -4.64 20.00
C SER A 7 -4.75 -5.59 19.01
N THR A 8 -5.47 -5.96 17.95
CA THR A 8 -4.88 -6.67 16.81
C THR A 8 -3.93 -5.76 16.04
N PHE A 9 -3.04 -6.39 15.27
CA PHE A 9 -2.16 -5.71 14.31
C PHE A 9 -2.94 -4.70 13.44
N ASN A 10 -4.04 -5.12 12.81
CA ASN A 10 -4.85 -4.25 11.96
C ASN A 10 -5.54 -3.12 12.73
N ALA A 11 -6.06 -3.40 13.93
CA ALA A 11 -6.69 -2.36 14.75
C ALA A 11 -5.67 -1.27 15.10
N ALA A 12 -4.44 -1.64 15.44
CA ALA A 12 -3.36 -0.71 15.69
C ALA A 12 -2.98 0.08 14.41
N SER A 13 -2.78 -0.61 13.28
CA SER A 13 -2.44 0.06 12.01
C SER A 13 -3.50 1.04 11.51
N ASN A 14 -4.79 0.68 11.65
CA ASN A 14 -5.90 1.57 11.32
C ASN A 14 -6.00 2.75 12.28
N PHE A 15 -5.73 2.55 13.58
CA PHE A 15 -5.70 3.63 14.56
C PHE A 15 -4.66 4.69 14.21
N PHE A 16 -3.42 4.28 13.98
CA PHE A 16 -2.36 5.22 13.61
C PHE A 16 -2.62 5.90 12.27
N SER A 17 -3.19 5.19 11.29
CA SER A 17 -3.60 5.80 10.01
C SER A 17 -4.68 6.86 10.19
N LYS A 18 -5.65 6.61 11.09
CA LYS A 18 -6.70 7.58 11.42
C LYS A 18 -6.13 8.84 12.07
N ILE A 19 -5.31 8.68 13.11
CA ILE A 19 -4.75 9.83 13.84
C ILE A 19 -3.83 10.65 12.93
N SER A 20 -2.92 9.99 12.20
CA SER A 20 -2.00 10.69 11.29
C SER A 20 -2.71 11.43 10.15
N GLY A 21 -3.80 10.89 9.60
CA GLY A 21 -4.64 11.60 8.64
C GLY A 21 -5.30 12.85 9.23
N GLY A 22 -5.82 12.76 10.46
CA GLY A 22 -6.40 13.89 11.19
C GLY A 22 -5.38 14.96 11.57
N SER A 23 -4.14 14.56 11.88
CA SER A 23 -3.03 15.45 12.25
C SER A 23 -2.73 16.49 11.17
N VAL A 24 -3.01 16.21 9.89
CA VAL A 24 -2.85 17.19 8.79
C VAL A 24 -3.69 18.45 9.02
N ALA A 25 -4.92 18.30 9.53
CA ALA A 25 -5.77 19.45 9.84
C ALA A 25 -5.21 20.25 11.02
N VAL A 26 -4.70 19.54 12.04
CA VAL A 26 -4.12 20.15 13.25
C VAL A 26 -2.84 20.93 12.92
N ILE A 27 -1.99 20.45 12.00
CA ILE A 27 -0.76 21.16 11.57
C ILE A 27 -1.08 22.57 11.08
N ARG A 28 -2.20 22.74 10.38
CA ARG A 28 -2.64 24.02 9.80
C ARG A 28 -3.49 24.85 10.77
N SER A 29 -3.71 24.37 11.99
CA SER A 29 -4.56 25.05 12.96
C SER A 29 -3.83 26.21 13.64
N ARG A 30 -4.55 27.31 13.86
CA ARG A 30 -4.08 28.46 14.63
C ARG A 30 -3.70 28.06 16.06
N ASP A 31 -4.45 27.15 16.66
CA ASP A 31 -4.26 26.76 18.05
C ASP A 31 -2.94 26.00 18.23
N ASN A 32 -2.57 25.13 17.29
CA ASN A 32 -1.27 24.47 17.30
C ASN A 32 -0.12 25.49 17.18
N HIS A 33 -0.28 26.53 16.35
CA HIS A 33 0.72 27.59 16.23
C HIS A 33 0.88 28.38 17.55
N LEU A 34 -0.22 28.83 18.14
CA LEU A 34 -0.21 29.57 19.42
C LEU A 34 0.34 28.73 20.58
N LEU A 35 0.06 27.43 20.58
CA LEU A 35 0.60 26.51 21.59
C LEU A 35 2.12 26.39 21.46
N CYS A 36 2.63 26.18 20.24
CA CYS A 36 4.06 26.08 19.98
C CYS A 36 4.85 27.35 20.35
N GLU A 37 4.24 28.53 20.27
CA GLU A 37 4.85 29.80 20.69
C GLU A 37 4.99 29.95 22.21
N ARG A 38 4.16 29.23 22.99
CA ARG A 38 4.02 29.43 24.44
C ARG A 38 4.58 28.30 25.28
N ILE A 39 4.75 27.11 24.73
CA ILE A 39 5.28 25.97 25.48
C ILE A 39 6.80 26.06 25.65
N GLY A 40 7.28 25.83 26.88
CA GLY A 40 8.72 25.72 27.16
C GLY A 40 9.34 24.47 26.52
N ILE A 41 10.67 24.43 26.43
CA ILE A 41 11.41 23.35 25.72
C ILE A 41 11.06 21.93 26.19
N LEU A 42 10.93 21.70 27.50
CA LEU A 42 10.59 20.36 28.03
C LEU A 42 9.17 19.93 27.62
N HIS A 43 8.22 20.86 27.64
CA HIS A 43 6.87 20.62 27.15
C HIS A 43 6.85 20.42 25.63
N SER A 44 7.71 21.12 24.89
CA SER A 44 7.87 20.94 23.44
C SER A 44 8.38 19.53 23.10
N LEU A 45 9.34 18.98 23.86
CA LEU A 45 9.81 17.61 23.70
C LEU A 45 8.71 16.57 23.97
N SER A 46 7.88 16.78 25.00
CA SER A 46 6.71 15.92 25.25
C SER A 46 5.63 16.06 24.17
N PHE A 47 5.36 17.30 23.75
CA PHE A 47 4.40 17.62 22.70
C PHE A 47 4.80 17.01 21.36
N TYR A 48 6.11 16.91 21.08
CA TYR A 48 6.61 16.25 19.89
C TYR A 48 6.09 14.82 19.75
N PHE A 49 6.22 14.00 20.80
CA PHE A 49 5.82 12.59 20.80
C PHE A 49 4.30 12.39 20.85
N THR A 50 3.57 13.33 21.42
CA THR A 50 2.12 13.21 21.66
C THR A 50 1.26 13.87 20.58
N SER A 51 1.85 14.67 19.70
CA SER A 51 1.13 15.52 18.74
C SER A 51 1.64 15.37 17.30
N VAL A 52 1.39 16.40 16.47
CA VAL A 52 1.58 16.40 15.02
C VAL A 52 3.03 16.18 14.58
N ALA A 53 4.01 16.63 15.37
CA ALA A 53 5.42 16.60 14.97
C ALA A 53 5.95 15.17 14.81
N PHE A 54 5.57 14.24 15.69
CA PHE A 54 5.88 12.82 15.53
C PHE A 54 5.41 12.28 14.16
N TYR A 55 4.17 12.56 13.77
CA TYR A 55 3.61 12.09 12.50
C TYR A 55 4.29 12.75 11.30
N VAL A 56 4.64 14.04 11.40
CA VAL A 56 5.41 14.75 10.37
C VAL A 56 6.79 14.13 10.20
N SER A 57 7.48 13.80 11.29
CA SER A 57 8.79 13.12 11.23
C SER A 57 8.70 11.76 10.55
N ASN A 58 7.68 10.95 10.85
CA ASN A 58 7.45 9.67 10.15
C ASN A 58 7.23 9.88 8.64
N TYR A 59 6.49 10.93 8.26
CA TYR A 59 6.30 11.29 6.86
C TYR A 59 7.61 11.72 6.17
N ILE A 60 8.44 12.52 6.85
CA ILE A 60 9.77 12.91 6.35
C ILE A 60 10.66 11.68 6.17
N VAL A 61 10.67 10.74 7.11
CA VAL A 61 11.41 9.48 6.99
C VAL A 61 10.97 8.69 5.75
N ASP A 62 9.66 8.54 5.49
CA ASP A 62 9.15 7.87 4.29
C ASP A 62 9.59 8.58 2.99
N VAL A 63 9.57 9.90 2.96
CA VAL A 63 10.06 10.68 1.80
C VAL A 63 11.57 10.48 1.61
N SER A 64 12.35 10.53 2.69
CA SER A 64 13.79 10.33 2.67
C SER A 64 14.18 8.94 2.16
N ILE A 65 13.44 7.88 2.48
CA ILE A 65 13.66 6.52 1.95
C ILE A 65 13.60 6.51 0.41
N HIS A 66 12.60 7.18 -0.17
CA HIS A 66 12.46 7.24 -1.64
C HIS A 66 13.50 8.15 -2.28
N LEU A 67 13.78 9.30 -1.63
CA LEU A 67 14.78 10.25 -2.10
C LEU A 67 16.18 9.64 -2.10
N TYR A 68 16.49 8.83 -1.09
CA TYR A 68 17.77 8.14 -0.97
C TYR A 68 18.04 7.25 -2.19
N VAL A 69 17.08 6.39 -2.55
CA VAL A 69 17.19 5.55 -3.76
C VAL A 69 17.32 6.40 -5.02
N LEU A 70 16.52 7.46 -5.15
CA LEU A 70 16.57 8.36 -6.30
C LEU A 70 17.94 9.05 -6.45
N LEU A 71 18.52 9.54 -5.35
CA LEU A 71 19.83 10.18 -5.33
C LEU A 71 20.92 9.21 -5.80
N PHE A 72 20.88 7.96 -5.33
CA PHE A 72 21.85 6.94 -5.74
C PHE A 72 21.70 6.52 -7.20
N ILE A 73 20.47 6.46 -7.74
CA ILE A 73 20.26 6.33 -9.19
C ILE A 73 20.88 7.52 -9.91
N ALA A 74 20.62 8.76 -9.47
CA ALA A 74 21.16 9.96 -10.09
C ALA A 74 22.70 10.02 -10.05
N PHE A 75 23.32 9.67 -8.92
CA PHE A 75 24.78 9.57 -8.80
C PHE A 75 25.35 8.55 -9.78
N THR A 76 24.71 7.38 -9.89
CA THR A 76 25.18 6.33 -10.81
C THR A 76 25.06 6.79 -12.26
N LEU A 77 23.96 7.44 -12.65
CA LEU A 77 23.79 8.01 -13.99
C LEU A 77 24.77 9.16 -14.27
N ALA A 78 25.18 9.90 -13.25
CA ALA A 78 26.18 10.97 -13.35
C ALA A 78 27.64 10.47 -13.30
N ASN A 79 27.89 9.15 -13.33
CA ASN A 79 29.21 8.54 -13.16
C ASN A 79 29.90 8.95 -11.84
N MET A 80 29.11 9.15 -10.78
CA MET A 80 29.57 9.30 -9.41
C MET A 80 29.46 7.96 -8.69
N ASP A 81 30.56 7.23 -8.64
CA ASP A 81 30.69 5.98 -7.88
C ASP A 81 30.91 6.24 -6.38
N LEU A 82 30.85 5.17 -5.59
CA LEU A 82 30.99 5.24 -4.13
C LEU A 82 32.34 5.82 -3.71
N GLY A 83 33.44 5.49 -4.39
CA GLY A 83 34.74 6.01 -4.03
C GLY A 83 34.92 7.49 -4.39
N ARG A 84 34.36 7.98 -5.51
CA ARG A 84 34.31 9.44 -5.76
C ARG A 84 33.46 10.15 -4.71
N LEU A 85 32.33 9.58 -4.35
CA LEU A 85 31.44 10.12 -3.33
C LEU A 85 32.12 10.19 -1.95
N HIS A 86 32.97 9.20 -1.64
CA HIS A 86 33.82 9.18 -0.45
C HIS A 86 34.96 10.22 -0.52
N ARG A 87 35.64 10.36 -1.68
CA ARG A 87 36.71 11.36 -1.89
C ARG A 87 36.19 12.80 -1.78
N LEU A 88 34.92 13.03 -2.08
CA LEU A 88 34.23 14.30 -1.86
C LEU A 88 33.88 14.56 -0.38
N GLY A 89 34.23 13.66 0.54
CA GLY A 89 33.97 13.79 1.97
C GLY A 89 32.50 13.65 2.35
N THR A 90 31.67 13.05 1.48
CA THR A 90 30.24 12.92 1.76
C THR A 90 29.96 11.70 2.65
N SER A 91 28.94 11.80 3.50
CA SER A 91 28.48 10.69 4.35
C SER A 91 27.47 9.77 3.65
N PHE A 92 27.11 10.06 2.39
CA PHE A 92 26.10 9.28 1.66
C PHE A 92 26.52 7.81 1.44
N SER A 93 27.82 7.52 1.35
CA SER A 93 28.32 6.14 1.24
C SER A 93 28.14 5.30 2.50
N SER A 94 27.75 5.91 3.64
CA SER A 94 27.52 5.23 4.90
C SER A 94 26.06 4.85 5.08
N GLU A 95 25.79 3.56 5.26
CA GLU A 95 24.44 3.09 5.57
C GLU A 95 24.04 3.40 7.01
N TRP A 96 22.83 3.92 7.15
CA TRP A 96 22.20 4.15 8.44
C TRP A 96 21.59 2.83 8.92
N ILE A 97 22.32 1.95 9.59
CA ILE A 97 21.76 0.65 10.04
C ILE A 97 20.93 0.81 11.32
N VAL A 98 21.25 1.81 12.16
CA VAL A 98 20.47 2.14 13.35
C VAL A 98 19.24 2.94 12.94
N SER A 99 18.13 2.23 12.76
CA SER A 99 16.83 2.83 12.49
C SER A 99 16.26 3.53 13.73
N MET A 100 15.46 4.58 13.50
CA MET A 100 14.63 5.24 14.52
C MET A 100 13.80 4.24 15.35
N GLY A 101 13.46 3.08 14.79
CA GLY A 101 12.73 2.03 15.50
C GLY A 101 13.48 1.49 16.72
N VAL A 102 14.79 1.25 16.62
CA VAL A 102 15.61 0.78 17.75
C VAL A 102 15.75 1.86 18.81
N VAL A 103 15.91 3.12 18.38
CA VAL A 103 15.96 4.27 19.30
C VAL A 103 14.62 4.47 20.00
N SER A 104 13.51 4.20 19.33
CA SER A 104 12.16 4.32 19.92
C SER A 104 11.85 3.26 20.98
N LEU A 105 12.64 2.18 21.06
CA LEU A 105 12.53 1.18 22.12
C LEU A 105 13.15 1.65 23.45
N VAL A 106 14.03 2.65 23.42
CA VAL A 106 14.79 3.09 24.59
C VAL A 106 13.87 3.50 25.77
N PRO A 107 12.82 4.32 25.59
CA PRO A 107 11.91 4.65 26.69
C PRO A 107 11.24 3.41 27.31
N GLN A 108 10.80 2.47 26.47
CA GLN A 108 10.18 1.22 26.93
C GLN A 108 11.17 0.35 27.69
N VAL A 109 12.44 0.30 27.25
CA VAL A 109 13.50 -0.41 27.97
C VAL A 109 13.73 0.22 29.34
N PHE A 110 13.78 1.54 29.44
CA PHE A 110 13.93 2.23 30.74
C PHE A 110 12.77 1.93 31.69
N GLU A 111 11.53 1.96 31.19
CA GLU A 111 10.34 1.60 31.96
C GLU A 111 10.45 0.15 32.49
N MET A 112 10.76 -0.81 31.62
CA MET A 112 10.93 -2.21 32.02
C MET A 112 12.10 -2.42 33.00
N VAL A 113 13.19 -1.68 32.86
CA VAL A 113 14.33 -1.73 33.79
C VAL A 113 13.90 -1.29 35.19
N LEU A 114 13.09 -0.23 35.28
CA LEU A 114 12.59 0.31 36.53
C LEU A 114 11.54 -0.59 37.19
N GLU A 115 10.63 -1.18 36.40
CA GLU A 115 9.53 -2.01 36.91
C GLU A 115 9.94 -3.46 37.23
N TYR A 116 10.76 -4.07 36.37
CA TYR A 116 11.03 -5.51 36.40
C TYR A 116 12.52 -5.87 36.51
N GLY A 117 13.41 -4.87 36.53
CA GLY A 117 14.85 -5.04 36.63
C GLY A 117 15.56 -5.21 35.28
N ALA A 118 16.86 -4.91 35.27
CA ALA A 118 17.62 -4.78 34.02
C ALA A 118 17.72 -6.07 33.19
N ILE A 119 17.89 -7.23 33.83
CA ILE A 119 18.05 -8.51 33.11
C ILE A 119 16.75 -8.88 32.38
N HIS A 120 15.60 -8.68 33.03
CA HIS A 120 14.30 -8.95 32.44
C HIS A 120 14.05 -8.02 31.25
N ALA A 121 14.26 -6.72 31.44
CA ALA A 121 14.09 -5.72 30.39
C ALA A 121 14.95 -6.01 29.15
N ILE A 122 16.23 -6.37 29.32
CA ILE A 122 17.13 -6.70 28.21
C ILE A 122 16.67 -7.97 27.49
N LYS A 123 16.31 -9.02 28.24
CA LYS A 123 15.85 -10.28 27.66
C LYS A 123 14.60 -10.06 26.79
N ASP A 124 13.63 -9.30 27.28
CA ASP A 124 12.38 -9.05 26.58
C ASP A 124 12.59 -8.08 25.40
N ALA A 125 13.41 -7.05 25.57
CA ALA A 125 13.76 -6.13 24.48
C ALA A 125 14.48 -6.83 23.33
N VAL A 126 15.47 -7.68 23.63
CA VAL A 126 16.18 -8.46 22.62
C VAL A 126 15.28 -9.52 22.00
N GLY A 127 14.45 -10.20 22.81
CA GLY A 127 13.51 -11.21 22.35
C GLY A 127 12.43 -10.66 21.40
N GLY A 128 12.00 -9.41 21.62
CA GLY A 128 10.98 -8.73 20.82
C GLY A 128 11.53 -7.85 19.68
N LEU A 129 12.84 -7.65 19.58
CA LEU A 129 13.46 -6.66 18.68
C LEU A 129 13.05 -6.85 17.21
N PHE A 130 12.99 -8.09 16.74
CA PHE A 130 12.58 -8.41 15.38
C PHE A 130 11.13 -7.98 15.12
N ALA A 131 10.22 -8.42 15.97
CA ALA A 131 8.80 -8.12 15.88
C ALA A 131 8.53 -6.61 15.93
N ALA A 132 9.16 -5.94 16.90
CA ALA A 132 9.07 -4.49 17.07
C ALA A 132 9.61 -3.74 15.85
N THR A 133 10.73 -4.16 15.28
CA THR A 133 11.32 -3.53 14.08
C THR A 133 10.40 -3.65 12.87
N TRP A 134 9.89 -4.85 12.60
CA TRP A 134 8.99 -5.11 11.49
C TRP A 134 7.66 -4.37 11.62
N PHE A 135 7.09 -4.38 12.83
CA PHE A 135 5.90 -3.61 13.15
C PHE A 135 6.16 -2.11 12.98
N PHE A 136 7.26 -1.58 13.50
CA PHE A 136 7.62 -0.17 13.41
C PHE A 136 7.80 0.29 11.96
N VAL A 137 8.56 -0.45 11.15
CA VAL A 137 8.81 -0.09 9.74
C VAL A 137 7.50 -0.08 8.93
N PHE A 138 6.62 -1.05 9.18
CA PHE A 138 5.29 -1.08 8.59
C PHE A 138 4.42 0.08 9.09
N GLN A 139 4.40 0.31 10.40
CA GLN A 139 3.58 1.34 11.02
C GLN A 139 3.97 2.75 10.60
N ASN A 140 5.27 3.04 10.50
CA ASN A 140 5.81 4.29 9.96
C ASN A 140 5.29 4.53 8.53
N LYS A 141 5.21 3.49 7.70
CA LYS A 141 4.65 3.59 6.35
C LYS A 141 3.16 3.89 6.35
N GLY A 142 2.38 3.22 7.19
CA GLY A 142 0.96 3.50 7.36
C GLY A 142 0.69 4.96 7.75
N ILE A 143 1.43 5.46 8.76
CA ILE A 143 1.39 6.85 9.20
C ILE A 143 1.73 7.82 8.06
N ALA A 144 2.86 7.59 7.39
CA ALA A 144 3.32 8.45 6.31
C ALA A 144 2.33 8.47 5.13
N SER A 145 1.74 7.33 4.79
CA SER A 145 0.74 7.25 3.72
C SER A 145 -0.54 8.01 4.07
N ALA A 146 -1.02 7.89 5.30
CA ALA A 146 -2.21 8.62 5.75
C ALA A 146 -1.95 10.13 5.83
N MET A 147 -0.79 10.54 6.35
CA MET A 147 -0.32 11.93 6.31
C MET A 147 -0.27 12.47 4.88
N ARG A 148 0.35 11.72 3.94
CA ARG A 148 0.41 12.09 2.52
C ARG A 148 -0.98 12.26 1.93
N SER A 149 -1.87 11.30 2.17
CA SER A 149 -3.24 11.32 1.65
C SER A 149 -4.02 12.52 2.18
N GLY A 150 -3.98 12.77 3.49
CA GLY A 150 -4.63 13.92 4.09
C GLY A 150 -4.05 15.25 3.61
N ALA A 151 -2.72 15.34 3.41
CA ALA A 151 -2.07 16.56 2.91
C ALA A 151 -2.44 16.87 1.45
N VAL A 152 -2.56 15.85 0.61
CA VAL A 152 -2.85 15.99 -0.83
C VAL A 152 -4.34 16.20 -1.10
N THR A 153 -5.22 15.55 -0.33
CA THR A 153 -6.68 15.66 -0.52
C THR A 153 -7.31 16.77 0.33
N GLY A 154 -6.69 17.13 1.45
CA GLY A 154 -7.30 17.99 2.47
C GLY A 154 -8.42 17.30 3.26
N VAL A 155 -8.64 16.00 3.07
CA VAL A 155 -9.73 15.23 3.68
C VAL A 155 -9.17 14.18 4.64
N ALA A 156 -9.70 14.14 5.86
CA ALA A 156 -9.48 13.05 6.80
C ALA A 156 -10.61 12.02 6.64
N ARG A 157 -10.33 10.92 5.94
CA ARG A 157 -11.33 9.84 5.77
C ARG A 157 -11.56 9.14 7.11
N TYR A 158 -12.83 8.86 7.40
CA TYR A 158 -13.17 8.03 8.53
C TYR A 158 -12.62 6.62 8.32
N VAL A 159 -11.87 6.13 9.31
CA VAL A 159 -11.42 4.74 9.39
C VAL A 159 -12.00 4.17 10.66
N PHE A 160 -12.73 3.06 10.54
CA PHE A 160 -13.26 2.38 11.71
C PHE A 160 -12.12 1.70 12.48
N THR A 161 -11.91 2.14 13.71
CA THR A 161 -10.94 1.55 14.63
C THR A 161 -11.67 0.62 15.58
N GLY A 162 -12.12 -0.52 15.04
CA GLY A 162 -12.79 -1.55 15.82
C GLY A 162 -11.84 -2.32 16.74
N ARG A 163 -12.42 -3.17 17.60
CA ARG A 163 -11.70 -4.20 18.36
C ARG A 163 -12.15 -5.57 17.84
N PRO A 164 -11.64 -6.01 16.67
CA PRO A 164 -11.90 -7.37 16.21
C PRO A 164 -11.27 -8.36 17.20
N MET A 165 -11.76 -9.60 17.20
CA MET A 165 -11.20 -10.62 18.08
C MET A 165 -9.72 -10.84 17.75
N ALA A 166 -8.87 -10.95 18.78
CA ALA A 166 -7.42 -11.08 18.61
C ALA A 166 -6.99 -12.27 17.74
N ASN A 167 -7.85 -13.29 17.65
CA ASN A 167 -7.65 -14.56 16.97
C ASN A 167 -8.30 -14.63 15.57
N GLN A 168 -8.82 -13.53 15.04
CA GLN A 168 -9.49 -13.51 13.74
C GLN A 168 -8.46 -13.52 12.60
N HIS A 169 -8.56 -14.51 11.71
CA HIS A 169 -7.79 -14.55 10.45
C HIS A 169 -8.21 -13.39 9.56
N GLN A 170 -7.24 -12.61 9.08
CA GLN A 170 -7.48 -11.66 8.02
C GLN A 170 -7.25 -12.36 6.68
N THR A 171 -8.26 -12.33 5.81
CA THR A 171 -8.14 -12.91 4.47
C THR A 171 -7.08 -12.17 3.65
N TRP A 172 -6.53 -12.84 2.64
CA TRP A 172 -5.62 -12.20 1.70
C TRP A 172 -6.27 -10.99 1.03
N ARG A 173 -7.55 -11.09 0.65
CA ARG A 173 -8.28 -10.01 -0.02
C ARG A 173 -8.44 -8.80 0.88
N ASP A 174 -8.81 -8.98 2.15
CA ASP A 174 -8.93 -7.88 3.11
C ASP A 174 -7.59 -7.19 3.32
N SER A 175 -6.53 -7.98 3.45
CA SER A 175 -5.15 -7.46 3.59
C SER A 175 -4.74 -6.67 2.35
N PHE A 176 -5.03 -7.20 1.15
CA PHE A 176 -4.75 -6.55 -0.12
C PHE A 176 -5.48 -5.23 -0.26
N VAL A 177 -6.81 -5.21 -0.09
CA VAL A 177 -7.62 -3.99 -0.22
C VAL A 177 -7.20 -2.92 0.78
N THR A 178 -6.90 -3.31 2.03
CA THR A 178 -6.48 -2.38 3.09
C THR A 178 -5.11 -1.76 2.82
N TYR A 179 -4.13 -2.57 2.38
CA TYR A 179 -2.73 -2.15 2.31
C TYR A 179 -2.22 -1.88 0.88
N ALA A 180 -3.02 -2.11 -0.17
CA ALA A 180 -2.59 -1.92 -1.56
C ALA A 180 -2.09 -0.50 -1.84
N LYS A 181 -2.84 0.53 -1.45
CA LYS A 181 -2.46 1.94 -1.68
C LYS A 181 -1.36 2.41 -0.73
N SER A 182 -1.42 1.99 0.54
CA SER A 182 -0.56 2.52 1.60
C SER A 182 0.81 1.85 1.66
N HIS A 183 0.91 0.56 1.34
CA HIS A 183 2.13 -0.24 1.49
C HIS A 183 2.56 -0.89 0.18
N TYR A 184 1.72 -1.73 -0.44
CA TYR A 184 2.15 -2.58 -1.56
C TYR A 184 2.55 -1.76 -2.79
N GLN A 185 1.73 -0.81 -3.24
CA GLN A 185 2.09 0.06 -4.39
C GLN A 185 3.40 0.84 -4.16
N PRO A 186 3.58 1.52 -3.01
CA PRO A 186 4.88 2.11 -2.66
C PRO A 186 6.02 1.09 -2.57
N ALA A 187 5.78 -0.13 -2.08
CA ALA A 187 6.80 -1.18 -1.99
C ALA A 187 7.29 -1.59 -3.37
N PHE A 188 6.39 -1.76 -4.35
CA PHE A 188 6.77 -1.98 -5.75
C PHE A 188 7.56 -0.81 -6.33
N SER A 189 7.15 0.43 -6.02
CA SER A 189 7.85 1.61 -6.50
C SER A 189 9.27 1.67 -5.93
N LEU A 190 9.43 1.43 -4.63
CA LEU A 190 10.74 1.42 -3.95
C LEU A 190 11.62 0.25 -4.44
N LEU A 191 11.05 -0.94 -4.57
CA LEU A 191 11.73 -2.12 -5.13
C LEU A 191 12.18 -1.87 -6.56
N SER A 192 11.34 -1.25 -7.40
CA SER A 192 11.72 -0.94 -8.79
C SER A 192 12.90 0.04 -8.86
N GLY A 193 12.89 1.10 -8.03
CA GLY A 193 14.02 2.02 -7.93
C GLY A 193 15.30 1.34 -7.41
N TYR A 194 15.16 0.51 -6.37
CA TYR A 194 16.26 -0.27 -5.82
C TYR A 194 16.87 -1.20 -6.88
N LEU A 195 16.05 -1.90 -7.65
CA LEU A 195 16.51 -2.77 -8.74
C LEU A 195 17.19 -1.96 -9.84
N VAL A 196 16.62 -0.81 -10.25
CA VAL A 196 17.26 0.09 -11.24
C VAL A 196 18.64 0.52 -10.76
N TYR A 197 18.75 0.99 -9.52
CA TYR A 197 20.04 1.33 -8.91
C TYR A 197 21.01 0.14 -8.95
N HIS A 198 20.58 -1.04 -8.47
CA HIS A 198 21.45 -2.23 -8.43
C HIS A 198 21.87 -2.71 -9.82
N THR A 199 21.03 -2.53 -10.85
CA THR A 199 21.38 -2.85 -12.23
C THR A 199 22.37 -1.85 -12.82
N LEU A 200 22.18 -0.55 -12.59
CA LEU A 200 23.09 0.49 -13.05
C LEU A 200 24.45 0.41 -12.34
N ALA A 201 24.45 0.20 -11.02
CA ALA A 201 25.66 0.14 -10.21
C ALA A 201 26.50 -1.11 -10.48
N ARG A 202 25.90 -2.18 -11.02
CA ARG A 202 26.64 -3.40 -11.41
C ARG A 202 27.66 -3.14 -12.52
N SER A 203 27.43 -2.11 -13.33
CA SER A 203 28.32 -1.70 -14.42
C SER A 203 29.49 -0.82 -13.95
N GLY A 204 29.52 -0.41 -12.67
CA GLY A 204 30.57 0.44 -12.09
C GLY A 204 31.75 -0.36 -11.48
N PHE A 205 32.95 0.21 -11.52
CA PHE A 205 34.20 -0.46 -11.14
C PHE A 205 34.48 -0.53 -9.62
N GLU A 206 33.84 0.29 -8.77
CA GLU A 206 34.17 0.40 -7.33
C GLU A 206 33.10 -0.13 -6.35
N GLY A 207 32.26 -1.09 -6.78
CA GLY A 207 31.29 -1.76 -5.91
C GLY A 207 29.96 -1.00 -5.73
N ARG A 208 29.00 -1.60 -5.01
CA ARG A 208 27.63 -1.10 -4.85
C ARG A 208 27.19 -1.13 -3.39
N LEU A 209 26.37 -0.17 -3.00
CA LEU A 209 25.83 -0.07 -1.65
C LEU A 209 24.67 -1.09 -1.51
N PRO A 210 24.68 -2.00 -0.51
CA PRO A 210 23.62 -3.01 -0.38
C PRO A 210 22.22 -2.43 -0.06
N MET A 211 22.18 -1.24 0.55
CA MET A 211 20.99 -0.52 1.01
C MET A 211 20.08 -1.39 1.89
N LEU A 212 20.63 -1.94 2.98
CA LEU A 212 19.94 -2.91 3.83
C LEU A 212 18.62 -2.38 4.40
N LEU A 213 18.55 -1.11 4.80
CA LEU A 213 17.30 -0.50 5.27
C LEU A 213 16.24 -0.37 4.17
N ILE A 214 16.65 -0.12 2.93
CA ILE A 214 15.71 -0.03 1.80
C ILE A 214 15.14 -1.43 1.53
N ALA A 215 16.01 -2.45 1.54
CA ALA A 215 15.62 -3.85 1.44
C ALA A 215 14.65 -4.26 2.56
N LEU A 216 14.97 -3.92 3.81
CA LEU A 216 14.10 -4.15 4.96
C LEU A 216 12.75 -3.43 4.79
N SER A 217 12.75 -2.20 4.29
CA SER A 217 11.54 -1.38 4.15
C SER A 217 10.54 -2.00 3.20
N PHE A 218 10.92 -2.26 1.94
CA PHE A 218 9.96 -2.85 0.99
C PHE A 218 9.55 -4.27 1.43
N THR A 219 10.46 -5.05 2.02
CA THR A 219 10.15 -6.41 2.49
C THR A 219 9.15 -6.38 3.64
N ALA A 220 9.36 -5.51 4.63
CA ALA A 220 8.41 -5.31 5.73
C ALA A 220 7.03 -4.88 5.21
N TRP A 221 6.98 -3.97 4.23
CA TRP A 221 5.70 -3.52 3.66
C TRP A 221 4.93 -4.63 2.94
N PHE A 222 5.61 -5.63 2.37
CA PHE A 222 4.97 -6.82 1.78
C PHE A 222 4.49 -7.81 2.82
N VAL A 223 5.36 -8.14 3.78
CA VAL A 223 5.26 -9.40 4.52
C VAL A 223 4.66 -9.23 5.92
N THR A 224 4.74 -8.04 6.53
CA THR A 224 4.25 -7.80 7.90
C THR A 224 2.79 -8.23 8.12
N PRO A 225 1.80 -7.90 7.25
CA PRO A 225 0.41 -8.29 7.50
C PRO A 225 0.21 -9.81 7.62
N VAL A 226 0.97 -10.60 6.88
CA VAL A 226 0.91 -12.07 6.91
C VAL A 226 1.63 -12.61 8.14
N VAL A 227 2.79 -12.05 8.47
CA VAL A 227 3.59 -12.44 9.64
C VAL A 227 2.81 -12.25 10.94
N PHE A 228 2.04 -11.17 11.05
CA PHE A 228 1.21 -10.93 12.24
C PHE A 228 -0.20 -11.55 12.17
N ASN A 229 -0.50 -12.36 11.14
CA ASN A 229 -1.80 -13.02 11.00
C ASN A 229 -1.82 -14.31 11.86
N PRO A 230 -2.80 -14.49 12.76
CA PRO A 230 -2.86 -15.67 13.60
C PRO A 230 -3.20 -16.95 12.81
N PHE A 231 -2.53 -18.04 13.16
CA PHE A 231 -2.85 -19.41 12.70
C PHE A 231 -2.78 -19.63 11.18
N PRO A 232 -1.58 -19.67 10.58
CA PRO A 232 -1.41 -20.06 9.18
C PRO A 232 -1.79 -21.55 8.98
N ARG A 233 -3.07 -21.81 8.71
CA ARG A 233 -3.60 -23.17 8.45
C ARG A 233 -3.69 -23.43 6.96
N TRP A 234 -3.43 -24.68 6.57
CA TRP A 234 -3.60 -25.13 5.18
C TRP A 234 -5.01 -24.88 4.62
N SER A 235 -6.06 -24.98 5.44
CA SER A 235 -7.43 -24.69 5.02
C SER A 235 -7.63 -23.21 4.69
N LEU A 236 -7.10 -22.30 5.52
CA LEU A 236 -7.20 -20.86 5.32
C LEU A 236 -6.38 -20.40 4.10
N ILE A 237 -5.17 -20.96 3.91
CA ILE A 237 -4.36 -20.69 2.72
C ILE A 237 -5.11 -21.11 1.44
N ARG A 238 -5.80 -22.27 1.47
CA ARG A 238 -6.62 -22.72 0.34
C ARG A 238 -7.79 -21.77 0.08
N GLN A 239 -8.46 -21.30 1.13
CA GLN A 239 -9.53 -20.32 1.03
C GLN A 239 -9.02 -19.00 0.43
N ASP A 240 -7.88 -18.49 0.89
CA ASP A 240 -7.26 -17.27 0.36
C ASP A 240 -6.94 -17.37 -1.13
N LEU A 241 -6.50 -18.56 -1.61
CA LEU A 241 -6.28 -18.81 -3.04
C LEU A 241 -7.58 -18.84 -3.85
N GLN A 242 -8.67 -19.39 -3.29
CA GLN A 242 -9.98 -19.39 -3.94
C GLN A 242 -10.54 -17.96 -4.03
N ASP A 243 -10.47 -17.21 -2.93
CA ASP A 243 -10.91 -15.82 -2.85
C ASP A 243 -10.10 -14.93 -3.80
N PHE A 244 -8.79 -15.16 -3.92
CA PHE A 244 -7.95 -14.51 -4.93
C PHE A 244 -8.43 -14.80 -6.34
N GLY A 245 -8.71 -16.06 -6.67
CA GLY A 245 -9.20 -16.47 -7.99
C GLY A 245 -10.49 -15.76 -8.38
N VAL A 246 -11.44 -15.65 -7.44
CA VAL A 246 -12.69 -14.90 -7.64
C VAL A 246 -12.43 -13.40 -7.77
N PHE A 247 -11.56 -12.84 -6.92
CA PHE A 247 -11.25 -11.41 -6.90
C PHE A 247 -10.57 -10.93 -8.18
N ILE A 248 -9.66 -11.73 -8.75
CA ILE A 248 -8.97 -11.40 -10.00
C ILE A 248 -9.86 -11.60 -11.22
N ASN A 249 -10.60 -12.71 -11.30
CA ASN A 249 -11.36 -13.07 -12.50
C ASN A 249 -12.75 -12.43 -12.58
N GLY A 250 -13.29 -11.93 -11.46
CA GLY A 250 -14.64 -11.35 -11.43
C GLY A 250 -14.82 -10.15 -12.38
N ARG A 251 -16.04 -9.97 -12.88
CA ARG A 251 -16.40 -8.95 -13.89
C ARG A 251 -17.08 -7.70 -13.33
N ALA A 252 -17.34 -7.66 -12.03
CA ALA A 252 -18.08 -6.56 -11.42
C ALA A 252 -17.32 -5.23 -11.54
N GLY A 253 -18.05 -4.14 -11.79
CA GLY A 253 -17.50 -2.79 -11.91
C GLY A 253 -16.83 -2.50 -13.25
N MET A 254 -16.89 -3.44 -14.20
CA MET A 254 -16.33 -3.25 -15.55
C MET A 254 -17.24 -2.39 -16.41
N ASP A 255 -18.57 -2.49 -16.24
CA ASP A 255 -19.50 -1.81 -17.13
C ASP A 255 -19.69 -0.33 -16.82
N ARG A 256 -20.14 0.43 -17.84
CA ARG A 256 -20.45 1.85 -17.71
C ARG A 256 -21.58 2.11 -16.69
N LEU A 257 -22.56 1.22 -16.61
CA LEU A 257 -23.69 1.39 -15.70
C LEU A 257 -23.29 1.18 -14.23
N ASP A 258 -22.24 0.41 -13.98
CA ASP A 258 -21.76 0.09 -12.64
C ASP A 258 -20.98 1.24 -11.98
N LEU A 259 -20.58 2.31 -12.69
CA LEU A 259 -19.65 3.31 -12.14
C LEU A 259 -20.17 3.99 -10.85
N ALA A 260 -21.48 4.17 -10.71
CA ALA A 260 -22.04 4.70 -9.46
C ALA A 260 -21.86 3.73 -8.28
N ASP A 261 -22.08 2.43 -8.52
CA ASP A 261 -21.87 1.36 -7.53
C ASP A 261 -20.38 1.21 -7.19
N VAL A 262 -19.49 1.30 -8.18
CA VAL A 262 -18.03 1.29 -7.97
C VAL A 262 -17.58 2.40 -7.01
N VAL A 263 -18.15 3.60 -7.15
CA VAL A 263 -17.82 4.74 -6.27
C VAL A 263 -18.32 4.51 -4.84
N ASP A 264 -19.58 4.11 -4.67
CA ASP A 264 -20.15 3.84 -3.34
C ASP A 264 -19.39 2.73 -2.60
N ARG A 265 -19.20 1.59 -3.27
CA ARG A 265 -18.49 0.44 -2.69
C ARG A 265 -17.03 0.75 -2.44
N GLY A 266 -16.40 1.51 -3.33
CA GLY A 266 -15.03 1.98 -3.20
C GLY A 266 -14.81 2.81 -1.94
N GLN A 267 -15.70 3.76 -1.67
CA GLN A 267 -15.64 4.60 -0.45
C GLN A 267 -15.80 3.77 0.83
N ARG A 268 -16.54 2.67 0.77
CA ARG A 268 -16.78 1.76 1.89
C ARG A 268 -15.75 0.64 2.01
N GLY A 269 -14.76 0.55 1.10
CA GLY A 269 -13.78 -0.53 1.09
C GLY A 269 -14.35 -1.90 0.68
N ARG A 270 -15.49 -1.95 -0.03
CA ARG A 270 -16.27 -3.17 -0.34
C ARG A 270 -16.14 -3.63 -1.79
N ALA A 271 -14.99 -3.39 -2.41
CA ALA A 271 -14.74 -3.76 -3.80
C ALA A 271 -14.73 -5.29 -3.96
N ARG A 272 -15.55 -5.81 -4.89
CA ARG A 272 -15.74 -7.24 -5.18
C ARG A 272 -14.61 -7.82 -6.02
N THR A 273 -14.07 -7.02 -6.93
CA THR A 273 -13.05 -7.43 -7.89
C THR A 273 -11.86 -6.49 -7.82
N LEU A 274 -10.71 -6.96 -8.34
CA LEU A 274 -9.53 -6.13 -8.47
C LEU A 274 -9.78 -4.93 -9.41
N PHE A 275 -10.58 -5.12 -10.45
CA PHE A 275 -10.96 -4.05 -11.38
C PHE A 275 -11.75 -2.95 -10.66
N GLU A 276 -12.81 -3.33 -9.93
CA GLU A 276 -13.64 -2.40 -9.16
C GLU A 276 -12.81 -1.66 -8.10
N PHE A 277 -11.95 -2.37 -7.37
CA PHE A 277 -11.05 -1.77 -6.39
C PHE A 277 -10.12 -0.74 -7.03
N GLY A 278 -9.49 -1.11 -8.15
CA GLY A 278 -8.54 -0.24 -8.81
C GLY A 278 -9.19 0.99 -9.45
N LEU A 279 -10.35 0.82 -10.06
CA LEU A 279 -11.11 1.91 -10.65
C LEU A 279 -11.64 2.88 -9.58
N ALA A 280 -12.18 2.37 -8.47
CA ALA A 280 -12.62 3.20 -7.36
C ALA A 280 -11.50 4.09 -6.80
N ASP A 281 -10.30 3.52 -6.64
CA ASP A 281 -9.12 4.26 -6.17
C ASP A 281 -8.67 5.35 -7.16
N GLU A 282 -8.72 5.10 -8.47
CA GLU A 282 -8.45 6.12 -9.49
C GLU A 282 -9.51 7.22 -9.47
N ILE A 283 -10.80 6.87 -9.44
CA ILE A 283 -11.90 7.86 -9.39
C ILE A 283 -11.76 8.74 -8.15
N SER A 284 -11.48 8.13 -7.00
CA SER A 284 -11.27 8.85 -5.76
C SER A 284 -10.05 9.78 -5.83
N THR A 285 -8.93 9.33 -6.39
CA THR A 285 -7.70 10.13 -6.55
C THR A 285 -7.92 11.32 -7.48
N TRP A 286 -8.57 11.12 -8.62
CA TRP A 286 -8.81 12.16 -9.61
C TRP A 286 -10.06 13.00 -9.32
N GLY A 287 -10.93 12.58 -8.40
CA GLY A 287 -12.11 13.31 -7.96
C GLY A 287 -11.85 14.21 -6.75
N GLU A 288 -11.14 13.71 -5.73
CA GLU A 288 -11.00 14.40 -4.44
C GLU A 288 -9.86 15.41 -4.41
N GLN A 289 -8.75 15.17 -5.12
CA GLN A 289 -7.59 16.06 -5.07
C GLN A 289 -7.92 17.41 -5.71
N PRO A 290 -7.44 18.56 -5.19
CA PRO A 290 -7.63 19.85 -5.84
C PRO A 290 -6.77 19.94 -7.12
N LEU A 291 -7.25 20.72 -8.10
CA LEU A 291 -6.58 20.89 -9.40
C LEU A 291 -5.13 21.37 -9.26
N PHE A 292 -4.88 22.31 -8.33
CA PHE A 292 -3.54 22.82 -8.06
C PHE A 292 -2.56 21.72 -7.67
N VAL A 293 -2.98 20.79 -6.79
CA VAL A 293 -2.12 19.68 -6.34
C VAL A 293 -1.87 18.70 -7.48
N LEU A 294 -2.86 18.41 -8.32
CA LEU A 294 -2.67 17.59 -9.51
C LEU A 294 -1.68 18.23 -10.49
N ALA A 295 -1.77 19.55 -10.72
CA ALA A 295 -0.85 20.28 -11.58
C ALA A 295 0.58 20.28 -11.04
N LEU A 296 0.74 20.47 -9.72
CA LEU A 296 2.05 20.40 -9.05
C LEU A 296 2.67 19.00 -9.13
N GLN A 297 1.87 17.94 -8.93
CA GLN A 297 2.31 16.57 -9.11
C GLN A 297 2.71 16.26 -10.56
N LEU A 298 2.01 16.86 -11.54
CA LEU A 298 2.37 16.72 -12.95
C LEU A 298 3.69 17.44 -13.25
N LEU A 299 3.85 18.68 -12.75
CA LEU A 299 5.08 19.46 -12.92
C LEU A 299 6.29 18.74 -12.33
N THR A 300 6.20 18.28 -11.09
CA THR A 300 7.29 17.58 -10.40
C THR A 300 7.70 16.28 -11.13
N ARG A 301 6.72 15.52 -11.65
CA ARG A 301 7.03 14.35 -12.48
C ARG A 301 7.53 14.70 -13.88
N GLY A 302 7.08 15.81 -14.46
CA GLY A 302 7.58 16.32 -15.74
C GLY A 302 9.05 16.71 -15.64
N VAL A 303 9.44 17.43 -14.58
CA VAL A 303 10.85 17.73 -14.27
C VAL A 303 11.64 16.43 -14.10
N GLY A 304 11.10 15.45 -13.36
CA GLY A 304 11.72 14.13 -13.23
C GLY A 304 11.92 13.41 -14.57
N ALA A 305 10.94 13.48 -15.49
CA ALA A 305 11.05 12.90 -16.83
C ALA A 305 12.11 13.61 -17.69
N ILE A 306 12.21 14.94 -17.59
CA ILE A 306 13.25 15.72 -18.29
C ILE A 306 14.63 15.32 -17.78
N LEU A 307 14.82 15.28 -16.46
CA LEU A 307 16.08 14.83 -15.86
C LEU A 307 16.43 13.39 -16.25
N LEU A 308 15.44 12.50 -16.27
CA LEU A 308 15.62 11.13 -16.73
C LEU A 308 16.04 11.08 -18.20
N GLY A 309 15.42 11.88 -19.07
CA GLY A 309 15.78 11.95 -20.49
C GLY A 309 17.18 12.52 -20.74
N LEU A 310 17.64 13.45 -19.89
CA LEU A 310 19.00 14.01 -19.95
C LEU A 310 20.05 13.05 -19.38
N ALA A 311 19.69 12.25 -18.38
CA ALA A 311 20.62 11.38 -17.66
C ALA A 311 20.69 9.96 -18.22
N LEU A 312 19.62 9.47 -18.87
CA LEU A 312 19.64 8.13 -19.47
C LEU A 312 20.56 8.11 -20.69
N PRO A 313 21.50 7.15 -20.77
CA PRO A 313 22.27 6.93 -21.98
C PRO A 313 21.35 6.74 -23.19
N ALA A 314 21.74 7.32 -24.33
CA ALA A 314 21.07 7.11 -25.61
C ALA A 314 20.91 5.60 -25.95
N GLU A 315 21.77 4.78 -25.35
CA GLU A 315 21.74 3.35 -25.55
C GLU A 315 20.53 2.64 -24.95
N ILE A 316 20.03 3.15 -23.83
CA ILE A 316 18.86 2.61 -23.13
C ILE A 316 17.58 3.20 -23.73
N THR A 317 17.62 4.46 -24.19
CA THR A 317 16.44 5.14 -24.75
C THR A 317 15.90 4.50 -26.02
N ASP A 318 16.76 3.87 -26.82
CA ASP A 318 16.32 3.18 -28.04
C ASP A 318 15.36 2.02 -27.78
N PHE A 319 15.49 1.37 -26.62
CA PHE A 319 14.61 0.27 -26.22
C PHE A 319 13.19 0.75 -25.87
N LEU A 320 12.96 2.05 -25.65
CA LEU A 320 11.63 2.60 -25.41
C LEU A 320 10.66 2.33 -26.57
N TRP A 321 11.17 2.31 -27.81
CA TRP A 321 10.36 2.05 -29.00
C TRP A 321 9.78 0.63 -29.03
N ILE A 322 10.50 -0.35 -28.48
CA ILE A 322 10.02 -1.73 -28.36
C ILE A 322 8.74 -1.76 -27.52
N TYR A 323 8.72 -1.02 -26.41
CA TYR A 323 7.56 -0.93 -25.54
C TYR A 323 6.42 -0.10 -26.13
N ALA A 324 6.72 0.90 -26.96
CA ALA A 324 5.69 1.63 -27.71
C ALA A 324 4.94 0.71 -28.70
N VAL A 325 5.66 -0.16 -29.42
CA VAL A 325 5.05 -1.17 -30.30
C VAL A 325 4.28 -2.21 -29.48
N THR A 326 4.85 -2.68 -28.38
CA THR A 326 4.20 -3.63 -27.45
C THR A 326 2.89 -3.06 -26.90
N LEU A 327 2.88 -1.77 -26.51
CA LEU A 327 1.69 -1.06 -26.05
C LEU A 327 0.63 -0.91 -27.16
N SER A 328 1.05 -0.77 -28.42
CA SER A 328 0.13 -0.70 -29.55
C SER A 328 -0.62 -2.03 -29.75
N LEU A 329 0.09 -3.17 -29.63
CA LEU A 329 -0.52 -4.50 -29.64
C LEU A 329 -1.45 -4.70 -28.43
N GLN A 330 -1.04 -4.24 -27.26
CA GLN A 330 -1.86 -4.22 -26.05
C GLN A 330 -3.18 -3.46 -26.27
N TRP A 331 -3.16 -2.32 -26.95
CA TRP A 331 -4.37 -1.55 -27.25
C TRP A 331 -5.35 -2.29 -28.16
N LEU A 332 -4.88 -3.14 -29.07
CA LEU A 332 -5.76 -4.00 -29.86
C LEU A 332 -6.52 -5.00 -28.99
N LEU A 333 -5.87 -5.58 -27.98
CA LEU A 333 -6.52 -6.47 -27.02
C LEU A 333 -7.49 -5.73 -26.10
N VAL A 334 -7.14 -4.50 -25.69
CA VAL A 334 -8.06 -3.64 -24.93
C VAL A 334 -9.29 -3.24 -25.77
N PHE A 335 -9.11 -2.99 -27.06
CA PHE A 335 -10.22 -2.74 -27.97
C PHE A 335 -11.11 -4.00 -28.10
N ALA A 336 -10.50 -5.17 -28.27
CA ALA A 336 -11.21 -6.45 -28.29
C ALA A 336 -11.96 -6.73 -26.98
N PHE A 337 -11.40 -6.32 -25.83
CA PHE A 337 -12.09 -6.38 -24.53
C PHE A 337 -13.41 -5.59 -24.55
N PHE A 338 -13.43 -4.37 -25.08
CA PHE A 338 -14.66 -3.60 -25.20
C PHE A 338 -15.63 -4.17 -26.24
N ALA A 339 -15.12 -4.78 -27.32
CA ALA A 339 -15.95 -5.42 -28.35
C ALA A 339 -16.57 -6.74 -27.89
N CYS A 340 -15.89 -7.50 -27.01
CA CYS A 340 -16.28 -8.84 -26.56
C CYS A 340 -16.89 -8.81 -25.14
N ASP A 341 -17.90 -7.97 -24.93
CA ASP A 341 -18.69 -7.91 -23.68
C ASP A 341 -17.84 -7.80 -22.40
N GLN A 342 -16.73 -7.04 -22.47
CA GLN A 342 -15.88 -6.74 -21.33
C GLN A 342 -15.36 -8.00 -20.62
N ASN A 343 -14.95 -9.01 -21.40
CA ASN A 343 -14.39 -10.24 -20.85
C ASN A 343 -13.03 -9.98 -20.18
N ASN A 344 -13.00 -10.01 -18.84
CA ASN A 344 -11.80 -9.80 -18.02
C ASN A 344 -10.61 -10.70 -18.40
N HIS A 345 -10.88 -11.92 -18.88
CA HIS A 345 -9.80 -12.83 -19.30
C HIS A 345 -8.95 -12.23 -20.43
N LEU A 346 -9.53 -11.39 -21.30
CA LEU A 346 -8.78 -10.67 -22.35
C LEU A 346 -7.84 -9.61 -21.75
N LEU A 347 -8.28 -8.91 -20.69
CA LEU A 347 -7.44 -7.95 -19.98
C LEU A 347 -6.30 -8.64 -19.24
N ILE A 348 -6.55 -9.79 -18.61
CA ILE A 348 -5.50 -10.55 -17.94
C ILE A 348 -4.51 -11.13 -18.96
N SER A 349 -5.02 -11.73 -20.04
CA SER A 349 -4.17 -12.32 -21.09
C SER A 349 -3.34 -11.28 -21.84
N SER A 350 -3.78 -10.02 -21.86
CA SER A 350 -3.03 -8.93 -22.48
C SER A 350 -1.61 -8.76 -21.91
N PHE A 351 -1.38 -9.16 -20.65
CA PHE A 351 -0.05 -9.16 -20.05
C PHE A 351 0.96 -10.06 -20.79
N ILE A 352 0.50 -11.13 -21.45
CA ILE A 352 1.34 -12.08 -22.20
C ILE A 352 2.07 -11.40 -23.36
N VAL A 353 1.58 -10.26 -23.85
CA VAL A 353 2.22 -9.48 -24.91
C VAL A 353 3.56 -8.88 -24.45
N TRP A 354 3.75 -8.64 -23.15
CA TRP A 354 4.94 -7.96 -22.64
C TRP A 354 6.22 -8.80 -22.65
N PRO A 355 6.19 -10.10 -22.30
CA PRO A 355 7.32 -11.00 -22.59
C PRO A 355 7.73 -11.03 -24.07
N ALA A 356 6.78 -10.84 -25.00
CA ALA A 356 7.08 -10.79 -26.43
C ALA A 356 7.93 -9.56 -26.80
N ALA A 357 8.01 -8.52 -25.96
CA ALA A 357 8.90 -7.38 -26.18
C ALA A 357 10.38 -7.79 -26.32
N LEU A 358 10.82 -8.82 -25.59
CA LEU A 358 12.20 -9.33 -25.68
C LEU A 358 12.53 -9.90 -27.06
N VAL A 359 11.54 -10.52 -27.71
CA VAL A 359 11.69 -11.10 -29.05
C VAL A 359 11.43 -10.05 -30.13
N ALA A 360 10.45 -9.17 -29.90
CA ALA A 360 10.06 -8.08 -30.79
C ALA A 360 11.21 -7.07 -30.98
N GLY A 361 12.12 -6.94 -30.01
CA GLY A 361 13.28 -6.06 -30.11
C GLY A 361 14.10 -6.25 -31.38
N ARG A 362 14.26 -7.49 -31.88
CA ARG A 362 14.98 -7.76 -33.14
C ARG A 362 14.34 -7.08 -34.34
N TRP A 363 13.01 -6.98 -34.36
CA TRP A 363 12.26 -6.38 -35.46
C TRP A 363 12.20 -4.85 -35.37
N VAL A 364 12.20 -4.31 -34.15
CA VAL A 364 12.06 -2.86 -33.91
C VAL A 364 13.40 -2.13 -34.00
N ILE A 365 14.44 -2.63 -33.32
CA ILE A 365 15.76 -1.96 -33.24
C ILE A 365 16.87 -2.72 -33.98
N GLY A 366 16.54 -3.82 -34.67
CA GLY A 366 17.46 -4.53 -35.56
C GLY A 366 18.63 -5.18 -34.83
N HIS A 367 19.84 -5.03 -35.39
CA HIS A 367 21.08 -5.65 -34.90
C HIS A 367 21.40 -5.28 -33.43
N ARG A 368 20.92 -4.11 -32.98
CA ARG A 368 21.10 -3.61 -31.61
C ARG A 368 20.48 -4.52 -30.55
N ALA A 369 19.33 -5.13 -30.85
CA ALA A 369 18.70 -6.09 -29.94
C ALA A 369 19.37 -7.46 -29.94
N SER A 370 20.05 -7.85 -31.03
CA SER A 370 20.53 -9.22 -31.23
C SER A 370 21.99 -9.45 -30.85
N SER A 371 22.84 -8.42 -30.85
CA SER A 371 24.27 -8.53 -30.51
C SER A 371 24.63 -7.63 -29.32
N PRO A 372 25.38 -8.09 -28.30
CA PRO A 372 26.00 -9.42 -28.15
C PRO A 372 25.03 -10.56 -27.77
N GLY A 373 23.91 -10.27 -27.09
CA GLY A 373 22.84 -11.24 -26.82
C GLY A 373 21.77 -10.71 -25.86
N ILE A 374 20.61 -11.37 -25.80
CA ILE A 374 19.48 -10.91 -24.96
C ILE A 374 19.87 -10.86 -23.48
N CYS A 375 20.55 -11.88 -22.96
CA CYS A 375 20.96 -11.97 -21.56
C CYS A 375 21.87 -10.82 -21.12
N GLU A 376 22.79 -10.41 -22.00
CA GLU A 376 23.69 -9.29 -21.74
C GLU A 376 22.97 -7.94 -21.82
N ARG A 377 21.92 -7.85 -22.64
CA ARG A 377 21.07 -6.65 -22.80
C ARG A 377 19.89 -6.57 -21.83
N LEU A 378 19.70 -7.57 -20.96
CA LEU A 378 18.59 -7.59 -19.99
C LEU A 378 18.54 -6.35 -19.08
N PRO A 379 19.68 -5.80 -18.60
CA PRO A 379 19.65 -4.55 -17.83
C PRO A 379 19.05 -3.38 -18.62
N GLU A 380 19.40 -3.22 -19.90
CA GLU A 380 18.87 -2.17 -20.76
C GLU A 380 17.37 -2.35 -21.00
N TYR A 381 16.90 -3.59 -21.27
CA TYR A 381 15.47 -3.89 -21.35
C TYR A 381 14.73 -3.54 -20.05
N PHE A 382 15.31 -3.91 -18.90
CA PHE A 382 14.68 -3.65 -17.60
C PHE A 382 14.59 -2.15 -17.28
N ILE A 383 15.69 -1.41 -17.41
CA ILE A 383 15.71 0.03 -17.10
C ILE A 383 14.81 0.79 -18.07
N SER A 384 14.83 0.46 -19.36
CA SER A 384 13.95 1.07 -20.35
C SER A 384 12.47 0.72 -20.13
N LEU A 385 12.12 -0.47 -19.61
CA LEU A 385 10.75 -0.79 -19.21
C LEU A 385 10.28 0.11 -18.08
N ILE A 386 11.10 0.29 -17.03
CA ILE A 386 10.76 1.16 -15.90
C ILE A 386 10.63 2.61 -16.36
N ALA A 387 11.55 3.10 -17.20
CA ALA A 387 11.46 4.43 -17.79
C ALA A 387 10.20 4.60 -18.66
N PHE A 388 9.87 3.61 -19.49
CA PHE A 388 8.67 3.62 -20.31
C PHE A 388 7.39 3.67 -19.46
N LEU A 389 7.28 2.85 -18.40
CA LEU A 389 6.14 2.87 -17.49
C LEU A 389 6.02 4.21 -16.74
N TYR A 390 7.15 4.84 -16.40
CA TYR A 390 7.16 6.18 -15.81
C TYR A 390 6.60 7.22 -16.79
N LEU A 391 7.05 7.21 -18.04
CA LEU A 391 6.57 8.10 -19.11
C LEU A 391 5.10 7.85 -19.45
N LEU A 392 4.67 6.59 -19.51
CA LEU A 392 3.25 6.22 -19.73
C LEU A 392 2.37 6.74 -18.59
N GLY A 393 2.84 6.64 -17.35
CA GLY A 393 2.16 7.21 -16.19
C GLY A 393 2.10 8.74 -16.21
N LEU A 394 3.13 9.41 -16.73
CA LEU A 394 3.11 10.86 -16.97
C LEU A 394 2.08 11.23 -18.03
N PHE A 395 2.06 10.50 -19.16
CA PHE A 395 1.10 10.72 -20.24
C PHE A 395 -0.35 10.53 -19.76
N LYS A 396 -0.62 9.47 -18.96
CA LYS A 396 -1.93 9.25 -18.31
C LYS A 396 -2.35 10.48 -17.50
N ARG A 397 -1.43 11.03 -16.70
CA ARG A 397 -1.71 12.19 -15.85
C ARG A 397 -2.01 13.44 -16.67
N CYS A 398 -1.29 13.67 -17.77
CA CYS A 398 -1.60 14.75 -18.71
C CYS A 398 -3.03 14.61 -19.24
N VAL A 399 -3.40 13.43 -19.75
CA VAL A 399 -4.74 13.19 -20.32
C VAL A 399 -5.84 13.40 -19.28
N LEU A 400 -5.66 12.90 -18.06
CA LEU A 400 -6.66 13.03 -17.00
C LEU A 400 -6.76 14.45 -16.43
N LEU A 401 -5.63 15.17 -16.33
CA LEU A 401 -5.64 16.58 -15.96
C LEU A 401 -6.36 17.41 -17.02
N THR A 402 -6.07 17.21 -18.30
CA THR A 402 -6.78 17.87 -19.40
C THR A 402 -8.27 17.56 -19.37
N SER A 403 -8.64 16.29 -19.15
CA SER A 403 -10.05 15.88 -19.01
C SER A 403 -10.75 16.63 -17.86
N ARG A 404 -10.05 16.81 -16.73
CA ARG A 404 -10.58 17.55 -15.58
C ARG A 404 -10.65 19.06 -15.80
N LEU A 405 -9.70 19.65 -16.53
CA LEU A 405 -9.76 21.05 -16.94
C LEU A 405 -10.92 21.30 -17.89
N LEU A 406 -11.15 20.41 -18.86
CA LEU A 406 -12.30 20.45 -19.76
C LEU A 406 -13.63 20.31 -19.01
N TYR A 407 -13.69 19.44 -17.99
CA TYR A 407 -14.83 19.35 -17.07
C TYR A 407 -15.08 20.71 -16.40
N CYS A 408 -14.07 21.31 -15.77
CA CYS A 408 -14.22 22.59 -15.08
C CYS A 408 -14.65 23.72 -16.01
N PHE A 409 -14.06 23.78 -17.22
CA PHE A 409 -14.42 24.75 -18.25
C PHE A 409 -15.88 24.60 -18.69
N ARG A 410 -16.32 23.38 -19.04
CA ARG A 410 -17.72 23.13 -19.45
C ARG A 410 -18.73 23.41 -18.36
N ARG A 411 -18.39 23.16 -17.09
CA ARG A 411 -19.24 23.50 -15.93
C ARG A 411 -19.52 25.01 -15.85
N HIS A 412 -18.57 25.85 -16.27
CA HIS A 412 -18.73 27.31 -16.22
C HIS A 412 -19.33 27.89 -17.51
N CYS A 413 -19.05 27.29 -18.67
CA CYS A 413 -19.42 27.85 -19.97
C CYS A 413 -20.70 27.27 -20.58
N CYS A 414 -21.21 26.12 -20.12
CA CYS A 414 -22.36 25.45 -20.73
C CYS A 414 -23.40 25.03 -19.68
N PRO A 415 -24.71 25.15 -19.96
CA PRO A 415 -25.78 24.69 -19.07
C PRO A 415 -25.98 23.16 -19.16
N VAL A 416 -24.93 22.39 -18.88
CA VAL A 416 -24.99 20.92 -18.83
C VAL A 416 -25.18 20.48 -17.38
N GLY A 417 -26.06 19.49 -17.15
CA GLY A 417 -26.31 18.96 -15.80
C GLY A 417 -25.05 18.39 -15.14
N GLU A 418 -24.83 18.69 -13.86
CA GLU A 418 -23.62 18.28 -13.13
C GLU A 418 -23.43 16.75 -13.09
N VAL A 419 -24.53 16.00 -13.00
CA VAL A 419 -24.53 14.53 -12.98
C VAL A 419 -23.98 13.96 -14.28
N GLU A 420 -24.40 14.51 -15.41
CA GLU A 420 -23.93 14.07 -16.74
C GLU A 420 -22.44 14.37 -16.91
N LEU A 421 -22.02 15.57 -16.51
CA LEU A 421 -20.63 16.00 -16.62
C LEU A 421 -19.70 15.13 -15.74
N ARG A 422 -20.15 14.78 -14.53
CA ARG A 422 -19.42 13.88 -13.62
C ARG A 422 -19.34 12.46 -14.17
N SER A 423 -20.42 11.96 -14.76
CA SER A 423 -20.45 10.65 -15.42
C SER A 423 -19.41 10.56 -16.55
N ARG A 424 -19.32 11.60 -17.39
CA ARG A 424 -18.32 11.68 -18.47
C ARG A 424 -16.88 11.72 -17.94
N LEU A 425 -16.63 12.40 -16.82
CA LEU A 425 -15.31 12.40 -16.18
C LEU A 425 -14.96 11.00 -15.67
N HIS A 426 -15.89 10.32 -14.98
CA HIS A 426 -15.68 8.96 -14.50
C HIS A 426 -15.45 7.97 -15.65
N GLU A 427 -16.15 8.11 -16.78
CA GLU A 427 -15.93 7.33 -18.00
C GLU A 427 -14.53 7.59 -18.58
N SER A 428 -14.08 8.85 -18.61
CA SER A 428 -12.71 9.19 -19.05
C SER A 428 -11.66 8.54 -18.16
N ILE A 429 -11.89 8.48 -16.85
CA ILE A 429 -11.02 7.80 -15.88
C ILE A 429 -11.03 6.29 -16.12
N ARG A 430 -12.19 5.67 -16.39
CA ARG A 430 -12.31 4.25 -16.72
C ARG A 430 -11.53 3.89 -17.99
N LEU A 431 -11.69 4.66 -19.06
CA LEU A 431 -10.93 4.44 -20.30
C LEU A 431 -9.43 4.57 -20.04
N ALA A 432 -9.00 5.62 -19.34
CA ALA A 432 -7.59 5.80 -19.00
C ALA A 432 -7.05 4.66 -18.12
N TYR A 433 -7.87 4.11 -17.22
CA TYR A 433 -7.48 3.00 -16.35
C TYR A 433 -7.12 1.72 -17.13
N VAL A 434 -7.83 1.44 -18.23
CA VAL A 434 -7.58 0.25 -19.07
C VAL A 434 -6.52 0.51 -20.14
N TYR A 435 -6.61 1.63 -20.87
CA TYR A 435 -5.68 1.93 -21.98
C TYR A 435 -4.25 2.24 -21.52
N PHE A 436 -4.06 2.84 -20.34
CA PHE A 436 -2.73 3.17 -19.81
C PHE A 436 -2.15 2.08 -18.90
N PHE A 437 -2.52 0.82 -19.16
CA PHE A 437 -1.94 -0.35 -18.50
C PHE A 437 -2.06 -0.35 -16.96
N SER A 438 -2.97 0.47 -16.39
CA SER A 438 -3.06 0.66 -14.94
C SER A 438 -3.73 -0.53 -14.26
N HIS A 439 -4.73 -1.14 -14.90
CA HIS A 439 -5.33 -2.36 -14.41
C HIS A 439 -4.35 -3.53 -14.41
N GLN A 440 -3.64 -3.74 -15.51
CA GLN A 440 -2.68 -4.82 -15.69
C GLN A 440 -1.52 -4.69 -14.71
N LEU A 441 -1.02 -3.48 -14.46
CA LEU A 441 0.00 -3.26 -13.44
C LEU A 441 -0.51 -3.63 -12.04
N ARG A 442 -1.77 -3.32 -11.70
CA ARG A 442 -2.38 -3.76 -10.44
C ARG A 442 -2.56 -5.28 -10.38
N CYS A 443 -2.84 -5.95 -11.49
CA CYS A 443 -2.86 -7.42 -11.56
C CYS A 443 -1.48 -8.00 -11.23
N VAL A 444 -0.41 -7.48 -11.86
CA VAL A 444 0.98 -7.90 -11.56
C VAL A 444 1.29 -7.72 -10.08
N GLN A 445 0.91 -6.57 -9.51
CA GLN A 445 1.09 -6.30 -8.08
C GLN A 445 0.32 -7.30 -7.21
N ALA A 446 -0.94 -7.60 -7.55
CA ALA A 446 -1.76 -8.56 -6.83
C ALA A 446 -1.16 -9.98 -6.88
N TYR A 447 -0.71 -10.44 -8.05
CA TYR A 447 -0.03 -11.73 -8.19
C TYR A 447 1.27 -11.78 -7.40
N ALA A 448 2.10 -10.75 -7.46
CA ALA A 448 3.36 -10.71 -6.72
C ALA A 448 3.15 -10.65 -5.20
N VAL A 449 2.15 -9.89 -4.71
CA VAL A 449 1.74 -9.90 -3.29
C VAL A 449 1.23 -11.28 -2.90
N LEU A 450 0.39 -11.93 -3.72
CA LEU A 450 -0.07 -13.29 -3.46
C LEU A 450 1.08 -14.28 -3.35
N LEU A 451 2.01 -14.30 -4.30
CA LEU A 451 3.14 -15.22 -4.31
C LEU A 451 4.03 -15.03 -3.06
N CYS A 452 4.31 -13.77 -2.70
CA CYS A 452 5.08 -13.45 -1.50
C CYS A 452 4.35 -13.90 -0.23
N ASN A 453 3.07 -13.54 -0.10
CA ASN A 453 2.24 -13.88 1.04
C ASN A 453 2.04 -15.39 1.17
N LEU A 454 1.89 -16.10 0.06
CA LEU A 454 1.78 -17.56 0.01
C LEU A 454 3.08 -18.21 0.50
N ALA A 455 4.23 -17.78 -0.02
CA ALA A 455 5.52 -18.32 0.41
C ALA A 455 5.75 -18.14 1.91
N VAL A 456 5.43 -16.95 2.45
CA VAL A 456 5.52 -16.68 3.89
C VAL A 456 4.50 -17.52 4.67
N SER A 457 3.24 -17.56 4.24
CA SER A 457 2.20 -18.33 4.93
C SER A 457 2.53 -19.81 4.98
N LEU A 458 3.09 -20.37 3.91
CA LEU A 458 3.57 -21.75 3.86
C LEU A 458 4.73 -21.98 4.82
N ALA A 459 5.71 -21.07 4.86
CA ALA A 459 6.82 -21.16 5.79
C ALA A 459 6.32 -21.09 7.25
N LEU A 460 5.43 -20.16 7.57
CA LEU A 460 4.85 -20.03 8.91
C LEU A 460 3.99 -21.25 9.29
N ALA A 461 3.22 -21.80 8.35
CA ALA A 461 2.45 -23.03 8.56
C ALA A 461 3.35 -24.23 8.86
N LEU A 462 4.50 -24.34 8.18
CA LEU A 462 5.50 -25.37 8.45
C LEU A 462 6.13 -25.16 9.83
N VAL A 463 6.49 -23.94 10.19
CA VAL A 463 7.05 -23.60 11.51
C VAL A 463 6.05 -23.91 12.63
N ASP A 464 4.78 -23.52 12.48
CA ASP A 464 3.72 -23.79 13.48
C ASP A 464 3.19 -25.24 13.46
N SER A 465 3.64 -26.08 12.52
CA SER A 465 3.40 -27.53 12.58
C SER A 465 4.25 -28.23 13.65
N LEU A 466 5.32 -27.58 14.11
CA LEU A 466 6.18 -28.06 15.17
C LEU A 466 5.49 -27.99 16.55
N PRO A 467 5.83 -28.89 17.49
CA PRO A 467 5.30 -28.85 18.84
C PRO A 467 5.59 -27.50 19.50
N GLY A 468 4.59 -26.95 20.19
CA GLY A 468 4.69 -25.63 20.84
C GLY A 468 4.43 -24.43 19.93
N ARG A 469 4.23 -24.62 18.62
CA ARG A 469 3.89 -23.56 17.65
C ARG A 469 4.82 -22.35 17.77
N PRO A 470 6.10 -22.53 17.45
CA PRO A 470 7.15 -21.57 17.79
C PRO A 470 6.91 -20.17 17.24
N HIS A 471 6.34 -20.03 16.03
CA HIS A 471 6.02 -18.73 15.47
C HIS A 471 4.90 -18.05 16.28
N THR A 472 3.77 -18.73 16.48
CA THR A 472 2.65 -18.16 17.26
C THR A 472 3.07 -17.86 18.70
N TRP A 473 3.89 -18.72 19.31
CA TRP A 473 4.37 -18.57 20.69
C TRP A 473 5.31 -17.37 20.85
N TRP A 474 6.29 -17.23 19.96
CA TRP A 474 7.31 -16.17 20.07
C TRP A 474 6.80 -14.81 19.58
N LEU A 475 6.06 -14.78 18.46
CA LEU A 475 5.69 -13.53 17.81
C LEU A 475 4.36 -12.96 18.29
N LEU A 476 3.36 -13.82 18.51
CA LEU A 476 1.99 -13.37 18.78
C LEU A 476 1.67 -13.41 20.27
N ASN A 477 1.52 -14.61 20.85
CA ASN A 477 1.26 -14.79 22.28
C ASN A 477 1.39 -16.28 22.66
N ALA A 478 1.98 -16.55 23.83
CA ALA A 478 2.05 -17.90 24.40
C ALA A 478 0.65 -18.52 24.69
N GLU A 479 -0.34 -17.73 25.09
CA GLU A 479 -1.73 -18.18 25.28
C GLU A 479 -2.40 -18.55 23.95
N LEU A 480 -2.13 -17.77 22.90
CA LEU A 480 -2.56 -18.09 21.53
C LEU A 480 -1.85 -19.34 21.00
N ALA A 481 -0.64 -19.68 21.45
CA ALA A 481 0.00 -20.93 21.06
C ALA A 481 -0.66 -22.15 21.73
N GLY A 482 -1.02 -22.04 23.02
CA GLY A 482 -1.53 -23.14 23.85
C GLY A 482 -2.99 -23.56 23.59
N THR A 483 -3.80 -22.75 22.91
CA THR A 483 -5.22 -23.11 22.69
C THR A 483 -5.41 -24.35 21.77
N ARG A 484 -6.29 -25.28 22.16
CA ARG A 484 -6.52 -26.57 21.44
C ARG A 484 -7.19 -26.34 20.08
N GLY A 485 -6.81 -27.16 19.08
CA GLY A 485 -7.18 -26.99 17.66
C GLY A 485 -8.69 -26.93 17.36
N ALA A 486 -9.53 -27.54 18.20
CA ALA A 486 -10.98 -27.61 18.02
C ALA A 486 -11.78 -26.48 18.71
N ALA A 487 -11.18 -25.69 19.60
CA ALA A 487 -11.87 -24.60 20.34
C ALA A 487 -11.77 -23.23 19.63
N ARG A 488 -11.25 -23.21 18.39
CA ARG A 488 -10.97 -22.00 17.64
C ARG A 488 -11.80 -22.00 16.36
N TYR A 489 -13.10 -21.76 16.50
CA TYR A 489 -14.02 -21.60 15.38
C TYR A 489 -14.66 -20.22 15.42
N LEU A 490 -14.28 -19.39 14.45
CA LEU A 490 -15.21 -18.54 13.70
C LEU A 490 -14.83 -18.63 12.22
N GLU A 491 -14.84 -19.86 11.69
CA GLU A 491 -14.66 -20.17 10.26
C GLU A 491 -15.76 -19.56 9.36
N LYS A 492 -16.81 -18.97 9.98
CA LYS A 492 -17.98 -18.40 9.32
C LYS A 492 -18.31 -16.97 9.75
N GLN A 493 -17.38 -16.26 10.38
CA GLN A 493 -17.62 -14.83 10.56
C GLN A 493 -17.29 -14.08 9.28
N PRO A 494 -18.07 -13.05 8.92
CA PRO A 494 -17.75 -12.21 7.77
C PRO A 494 -16.32 -11.70 7.91
N ALA A 495 -15.66 -11.47 6.78
CA ALA A 495 -14.34 -10.88 6.73
C ALA A 495 -14.31 -9.55 7.55
N PHE A 496 -13.17 -9.07 8.02
CA PHE A 496 -13.11 -7.91 8.91
C PHE A 496 -13.84 -6.70 8.30
N LEU A 497 -13.66 -6.49 7.00
CA LEU A 497 -14.33 -5.44 6.22
C LEU A 497 -15.85 -5.68 6.07
N GLU A 498 -16.30 -6.94 6.05
CA GLU A 498 -17.72 -7.28 6.01
C GLU A 498 -18.40 -7.11 7.39
N GLN A 499 -17.69 -7.36 8.49
CA GLN A 499 -18.19 -7.02 9.83
C GLN A 499 -18.26 -5.50 10.04
N GLU A 500 -17.26 -4.77 9.57
CA GLU A 500 -17.29 -3.30 9.50
C GLU A 500 -18.51 -2.83 8.67
N ALA A 501 -18.82 -3.54 7.59
CA ALA A 501 -19.97 -3.23 6.75
C ALA A 501 -21.31 -3.38 7.49
N GLN A 502 -21.49 -4.49 8.21
CA GLN A 502 -22.70 -4.74 9.00
C GLN A 502 -22.87 -3.75 10.14
N ARG A 503 -21.76 -3.32 10.77
CA ARG A 503 -21.80 -2.33 11.86
C ARG A 503 -22.08 -0.92 11.37
N SER A 504 -21.48 -0.51 10.25
CA SER A 504 -21.74 0.80 9.63
C SER A 504 -23.17 0.92 9.08
N SER A 505 -23.74 -0.15 8.52
CA SER A 505 -25.15 -0.18 8.12
C SER A 505 -26.11 -0.16 9.30
N ALA A 506 -25.75 -0.81 10.41
CA ALA A 506 -26.55 -0.77 11.64
C ALA A 506 -26.53 0.62 12.30
N SER A 507 -25.39 1.32 12.26
CA SER A 507 -25.32 2.70 12.75
C SER A 507 -26.06 3.70 11.85
N SER A 508 -26.11 3.48 10.53
CA SER A 508 -26.86 4.36 9.61
C SER A 508 -28.36 4.08 9.55
N SER A 509 -28.82 2.93 10.05
CA SER A 509 -30.24 2.59 10.17
C SER A 509 -30.83 2.89 11.54
N GLY A 510 -30.00 3.23 12.52
CA GLY A 510 -30.42 3.59 13.87
C GLY A 510 -30.86 5.06 14.04
N GLU A 511 -30.73 5.91 13.02
CA GLU A 511 -31.18 7.31 13.10
C GLU A 511 -32.67 7.52 12.73
N ASP A 512 -33.35 6.52 12.17
CA ASP A 512 -34.76 6.63 11.73
C ASP A 512 -35.75 5.66 12.43
N SER A 513 -35.33 4.92 13.46
CA SER A 513 -36.19 3.95 14.15
C SER A 513 -36.28 4.09 15.67
N ASP A 514 -35.95 5.25 16.24
CA ASP A 514 -36.14 5.56 17.67
C ASP A 514 -37.56 6.09 17.99
N ALA A 515 -38.56 5.49 17.34
CA ALA A 515 -39.94 5.59 17.79
C ALA A 515 -40.66 4.27 17.46
N SER A 516 -41.00 3.50 18.50
CA SER A 516 -41.89 2.32 18.51
C SER A 516 -41.29 0.90 18.40
N SER A 517 -40.30 0.53 19.23
CA SER A 517 -40.10 -0.91 19.51
C SER A 517 -39.53 -1.26 20.90
N ASP A 518 -39.84 -0.46 21.92
CA ASP A 518 -39.21 -0.59 23.25
C ASP A 518 -40.01 -1.43 24.27
N THR A 519 -40.76 -2.45 23.82
CA THR A 519 -41.58 -3.27 24.74
C THR A 519 -41.53 -4.80 24.54
N ALA A 520 -40.78 -5.35 23.58
CA ALA A 520 -40.82 -6.80 23.32
C ALA A 520 -39.52 -7.58 23.64
N ALA A 521 -38.35 -6.94 23.70
CA ALA A 521 -37.07 -7.66 23.82
C ALA A 521 -36.57 -7.89 25.27
N THR A 522 -37.20 -7.25 26.26
CA THR A 522 -36.72 -7.24 27.66
C THR A 522 -37.29 -8.34 28.54
N SER A 523 -38.21 -9.18 28.05
CA SER A 523 -38.82 -10.26 28.86
C SER A 523 -38.14 -11.64 28.70
N GLN A 524 -37.46 -11.90 27.57
CA GLN A 524 -36.86 -13.23 27.30
C GLN A 524 -35.42 -13.40 27.81
N SER A 525 -34.68 -12.31 28.06
CA SER A 525 -33.30 -12.40 28.58
C SER A 525 -33.20 -12.53 30.10
N ARG A 526 -34.30 -12.31 30.84
CA ARG A 526 -34.32 -12.43 32.31
C ARG A 526 -34.68 -13.82 32.83
N SER A 527 -35.31 -14.69 32.02
CA SER A 527 -35.66 -16.05 32.46
C SER A 527 -34.49 -17.05 32.40
N ASN A 528 -33.52 -16.84 31.50
CA ASN A 528 -32.43 -17.81 31.29
C ASN A 528 -31.23 -17.62 32.23
N LEU A 529 -31.15 -16.52 32.98
CA LEU A 529 -30.05 -16.25 33.91
C LEU A 529 -30.29 -16.74 35.35
N MET A 530 -31.49 -17.21 35.69
CA MET A 530 -31.78 -17.79 37.01
C MET A 530 -31.67 -19.33 37.07
N ALA A 531 -31.48 -20.01 35.94
CA ALA A 531 -31.49 -21.48 35.89
C ALA A 531 -30.10 -22.16 36.02
N SER A 532 -28.98 -21.43 35.93
CA SER A 532 -27.63 -22.05 36.01
C SER A 532 -26.90 -21.89 37.35
N ARG A 533 -27.58 -21.40 38.40
CA ARG A 533 -27.00 -21.25 39.75
C ARG A 533 -27.38 -22.32 40.78
N ARG A 534 -27.93 -23.45 40.33
CA ARG A 534 -28.06 -24.67 41.14
C ARG A 534 -27.73 -25.90 40.30
N ARG A 535 -26.45 -26.25 40.23
CA ARG A 535 -25.90 -27.61 40.24
C ARG A 535 -24.39 -27.55 40.35
#